data_AF-A0A428P658-F1
#
_entry.id   AF-A0A428P658-F1
#
_cell.length_a   1.000
_cell.length_b   1.000
_cell.length_c   1.000
_cell.angle_alpha   90.00
_cell.angle_beta   90.00
_cell.angle_gamma   90.00
#
_symmetry.space_group_name_H-M   'P 1'
#
loop_
_entity.id
_entity.type
_entity.pdbx_description
1 polymer ?
#
loop_
_entity_poly.entity_id
_entity_poly.type
_entity_poly.pdbx_seq_one_letter_code
_entity_poly.pdbx_strand_id
1 'polypeptide(L)'
;MAYLPFDVRSPSARLKDILSGLPGHKMVLLGSEVTVPELALPDLEFIRVTDALAHSDTSGCDGHAHEESSNPTATSLAYVLFTSGSTGRPKGVMVEHRVIVRLMRSNITPDFPTQPRTAHMFNIAFDGATYEIFLTLLNGGTLVCVDYMTTLDVKALEAVFVEEQINAAVMAPALLKLYLTDARDALKGLDFLMAAGDRCDGQDAIEAQSLVRGQCYNGYGPTENGIMSTRYAIATDDSFINVVPIGRAVNNSGAYVTDLKQQLVGVGVMGELVVTGDGLARGYFDPALNTNWFIHIDVDGQRVRACRTGDRVRYRVGDGFIEFFGRMDTQFKIRGNRIESAEVESAMLSHDSIRDSAAVVVQKDEGEKADMIAFIVVNDDHSTEGEATENQVEGWQDHFETEMYADISNIDPLAIGNEFKGWISMYDGSEIDKAEMQEWLDDTIKTLRDDQAPGHVLEIGTGSGMILLNLGDGLQSYRGLEPSRSAAAFTNAVIKSIPSLAGRAEVHVVE
;
A
#
# COMPACT_ATOMS: atom_id res chain seq x y z
N MET A 1 15.77 27.52 -14.17
CA MET A 1 15.66 26.05 -14.22
C MET A 1 15.39 25.55 -12.81
N ALA A 2 14.56 24.52 -12.64
CA ALA A 2 14.32 23.86 -11.35
C ALA A 2 14.63 22.37 -11.52
N TYR A 3 15.24 21.74 -10.52
CA TYR A 3 15.53 20.31 -10.62
C TYR A 3 14.32 19.47 -10.21
N LEU A 4 14.19 18.30 -10.84
CA LEU A 4 13.15 17.32 -10.56
C LEU A 4 13.86 15.98 -10.31
N PRO A 5 14.06 15.58 -9.06
CA PRO A 5 14.78 14.35 -8.76
C PRO A 5 13.89 13.13 -8.96
N PHE A 6 14.47 12.05 -9.47
CA PHE A 6 13.83 10.76 -9.66
C PHE A 6 14.61 9.67 -8.94
N ASP A 7 13.90 8.70 -8.35
CA ASP A 7 14.52 7.45 -7.90
C ASP A 7 14.72 6.53 -9.11
N VAL A 8 15.95 6.07 -9.32
CA VAL A 8 16.32 5.13 -10.39
C VAL A 8 15.57 3.79 -10.33
N ARG A 9 15.00 3.45 -9.17
CA ARG A 9 14.16 2.26 -8.96
C ARG A 9 12.68 2.51 -9.24
N SER A 10 12.30 3.75 -9.55
CA SER A 10 10.92 4.06 -9.95
C SER A 10 10.59 3.34 -11.26
N PRO A 11 9.39 2.75 -11.39
CA PRO A 11 8.97 2.15 -12.66
C PRO A 11 9.00 3.17 -13.80
N SER A 12 9.44 2.75 -14.99
CA SER A 12 9.50 3.62 -16.18
C SER A 12 8.14 4.23 -16.55
N ALA A 13 7.05 3.53 -16.25
CA ALA A 13 5.69 4.06 -16.42
C ALA A 13 5.44 5.33 -15.58
N ARG A 14 5.87 5.34 -14.31
CA ARG A 14 5.74 6.52 -13.44
C ARG A 14 6.57 7.69 -13.96
N LEU A 15 7.79 7.41 -14.43
CA LEU A 15 8.65 8.42 -15.04
C LEU A 15 8.00 9.01 -16.31
N LYS A 16 7.42 8.15 -17.16
CA LYS A 16 6.68 8.57 -18.36
C LYS A 16 5.50 9.46 -18.02
N ASP A 17 4.68 9.07 -17.04
CA ASP A 17 3.51 9.84 -16.63
C ASP A 17 3.90 11.25 -16.16
N ILE A 18 4.93 11.34 -15.32
CA ILE A 18 5.44 12.63 -14.84
C ILE A 18 6.00 13.47 -15.99
N LEU A 19 6.92 12.92 -16.79
CA LEU A 19 7.60 13.69 -17.85
C LEU A 19 6.65 14.10 -18.99
N SER A 20 5.64 13.29 -19.29
CA SER A 20 4.63 13.61 -20.32
C SER A 20 3.74 14.78 -19.92
N GLY A 21 3.53 15.00 -18.61
CA GLY A 21 2.78 16.13 -18.09
C GLY A 21 3.55 17.45 -18.06
N LEU A 22 4.87 17.43 -18.28
CA LEU A 22 5.71 18.63 -18.22
C LEU A 22 5.85 19.30 -19.61
N PRO A 23 5.58 20.61 -19.70
CA PRO A 23 5.69 21.36 -20.95
C PRO A 23 7.15 21.64 -21.31
N GLY A 24 7.41 21.83 -22.61
CA GLY A 24 8.69 22.28 -23.12
C GLY A 24 9.80 21.23 -23.12
N HIS A 25 11.02 21.67 -23.42
CA HIS A 25 12.20 20.83 -23.48
C HIS A 25 12.65 20.37 -22.10
N LYS A 26 12.97 19.08 -21.98
CA LYS A 26 13.30 18.38 -20.74
C LYS A 26 14.67 17.74 -20.88
N MET A 27 15.59 18.13 -20.00
CA MET A 27 16.91 17.51 -19.89
C MET A 27 16.92 16.62 -18.66
N VAL A 28 17.16 15.32 -18.84
CA VAL A 28 17.31 14.34 -17.76
C VAL A 28 18.79 14.02 -17.58
N LEU A 29 19.32 14.46 -16.43
CA LEU A 29 20.69 14.19 -16.04
C LEU A 29 20.79 12.80 -15.38
N LEU A 30 21.60 11.92 -15.96
CA LEU A 30 21.83 10.56 -15.49
C LEU A 30 23.16 10.44 -14.77
N GLY A 31 23.19 9.66 -13.69
CA GLY A 31 24.46 9.23 -13.08
C GLY A 31 25.31 8.40 -14.05
N SER A 32 26.62 8.31 -13.79
CA SER A 32 27.58 7.63 -14.68
C SER A 32 27.16 6.20 -15.02
N GLU A 33 26.75 5.42 -14.01
CA GLU A 33 26.39 4.01 -14.12
C GLU A 33 24.88 3.77 -14.32
N VAL A 34 24.08 4.83 -14.46
CA VAL A 34 22.62 4.68 -14.61
C VAL A 34 22.30 4.27 -16.04
N THR A 35 21.51 3.21 -16.19
CA THR A 35 21.01 2.77 -17.50
C THR A 35 19.99 3.78 -18.02
N VAL A 36 20.09 4.13 -19.31
CA VAL A 36 19.14 5.06 -19.93
C VAL A 36 17.77 4.37 -20.01
N PRO A 37 16.70 4.95 -19.44
CA PRO A 37 15.36 4.38 -19.55
C PRO A 37 14.91 4.31 -21.01
N GLU A 38 14.27 3.21 -21.41
CA GLU A 38 13.63 3.07 -22.72
C GLU A 38 12.34 3.91 -22.77
N LEU A 39 12.50 5.22 -22.96
CA LEU A 39 11.39 6.18 -22.96
C LEU A 39 11.48 7.13 -24.15
N ALA A 40 10.56 6.98 -25.09
CA ALA A 40 10.39 7.89 -26.22
C ALA A 40 9.31 8.93 -25.90
N LEU A 41 9.74 10.16 -25.59
CA LEU A 41 8.86 11.33 -25.44
C LEU A 41 9.41 12.49 -26.28
N PRO A 42 8.53 13.35 -26.83
CA PRO A 42 8.97 14.55 -27.55
C PRO A 42 9.69 15.51 -26.60
N ASP A 43 10.71 16.20 -27.13
CA ASP A 43 11.51 17.20 -26.42
C ASP A 43 12.14 16.68 -25.11
N LEU A 44 12.53 15.40 -25.08
CA LEU A 44 13.22 14.75 -23.97
C LEU A 44 14.65 14.38 -24.38
N GLU A 45 15.64 14.85 -23.62
CA GLU A 45 17.05 14.53 -23.80
C GLU A 45 17.60 13.85 -22.55
N PHE A 46 18.36 12.76 -22.74
CA PHE A 46 19.11 12.10 -21.68
C PHE A 46 20.59 12.44 -21.80
N ILE A 47 21.18 12.97 -20.74
CA ILE A 47 22.58 13.40 -20.70
C ILE A 47 23.23 12.78 -19.47
N ARG A 48 24.38 12.10 -19.64
CA ARG A 48 25.15 11.64 -18.48
C ARG A 48 25.88 12.83 -17.86
N VAL A 49 25.88 12.90 -16.53
CA VAL A 49 26.58 13.96 -15.78
C VAL A 49 28.07 13.98 -16.13
N THR A 50 28.69 12.81 -16.33
CA THR A 50 30.10 12.70 -16.76
C THR A 50 30.34 13.36 -18.11
N ASP A 51 29.42 13.18 -19.06
CA ASP A 51 29.55 13.73 -20.40
C ASP A 51 29.36 15.25 -20.34
N ALA A 52 28.35 15.72 -19.59
CA ALA A 52 28.12 17.15 -19.38
C ALA A 52 29.34 17.85 -18.74
N LEU A 53 29.99 17.22 -17.77
CA LEU A 53 31.19 17.74 -17.12
C LEU A 53 32.43 17.71 -18.03
N ALA A 54 32.59 16.67 -18.85
CA ALA A 54 33.70 16.56 -19.80
C ALA A 54 33.65 17.65 -20.90
N HIS A 55 32.45 18.10 -21.28
CA HIS A 55 32.24 19.17 -22.26
C HIS A 55 32.23 20.57 -21.63
N SER A 56 32.28 20.67 -20.30
CA SER A 56 32.56 21.93 -19.62
C SER A 56 34.07 22.19 -19.65
N ASP A 57 34.55 22.90 -20.67
CA ASP A 57 35.91 23.45 -20.70
C ASP A 57 36.10 24.40 -19.51
N THR A 58 36.52 23.86 -18.37
CA THR A 58 36.84 24.62 -17.15
C THR A 58 38.16 25.39 -17.26
N SER A 59 38.87 25.24 -18.37
CA SER A 59 40.14 25.92 -18.71
C SER A 59 40.02 27.43 -19.03
N GLY A 60 38.83 28.03 -18.88
CA GLY A 60 38.59 29.44 -19.20
C GLY A 60 37.60 30.19 -18.28
N CYS A 61 37.25 29.65 -17.11
CA CYS A 61 36.34 30.31 -16.17
C CYS A 61 37.03 31.39 -15.30
N ASP A 62 37.96 32.15 -15.87
CA ASP A 62 38.30 33.48 -15.37
C ASP A 62 37.53 34.51 -16.20
N GLY A 63 36.35 34.91 -15.71
CA GLY A 63 35.80 36.23 -16.02
C GLY A 63 35.08 36.47 -17.35
N HIS A 64 34.79 35.46 -18.17
CA HIS A 64 33.82 35.63 -19.26
C HIS A 64 32.41 35.38 -18.75
N ALA A 65 31.72 36.48 -18.43
CA ALA A 65 30.29 36.52 -18.15
C ALA A 65 29.54 35.72 -19.22
N HIS A 66 28.96 34.59 -18.85
CA HIS A 66 27.87 34.00 -19.61
C HIS A 66 26.81 35.08 -19.79
N GLU A 67 26.59 35.50 -21.03
CA GLU A 67 25.58 36.45 -21.43
C GLU A 67 24.22 36.09 -20.79
N GLU A 68 23.66 37.03 -20.03
CA GLU A 68 22.24 37.18 -19.70
C GLU A 68 21.47 35.99 -19.07
N SER A 69 22.12 35.04 -18.41
CA SER A 69 21.41 34.16 -17.46
C SER A 69 21.07 34.97 -16.20
N SER A 70 19.85 35.48 -16.07
CA SER A 70 19.38 36.13 -14.85
C SER A 70 19.59 35.19 -13.65
N ASN A 71 20.38 35.63 -12.66
CA ASN A 71 20.57 34.86 -11.42
C ASN A 71 19.21 34.49 -10.79
N PRO A 72 19.07 33.28 -10.21
CA PRO A 72 17.83 32.88 -9.58
C PRO A 72 17.47 33.85 -8.45
N THR A 73 16.19 34.22 -8.39
CA THR A 73 15.62 35.02 -7.31
C THR A 73 15.12 34.13 -6.18
N ALA A 74 14.82 34.72 -5.02
CA ALA A 74 14.23 34.01 -3.89
C ALA A 74 12.89 33.30 -4.24
N THR A 75 12.15 33.83 -5.22
CA THR A 75 10.90 33.27 -5.73
C THR A 75 11.09 32.40 -6.97
N SER A 76 12.31 32.21 -7.48
CA SER A 76 12.55 31.23 -8.53
C SER A 76 12.33 29.81 -7.99
N LEU A 77 11.82 28.91 -8.83
CA LEU A 77 11.67 27.51 -8.44
C LEU A 77 13.07 26.89 -8.25
N ALA A 78 13.30 26.29 -7.09
CA ALA A 78 14.50 25.51 -6.82
C ALA A 78 14.29 24.06 -7.28
N TYR A 79 13.17 23.46 -6.90
CA TYR A 79 12.83 22.10 -7.27
C TYR A 79 11.33 21.85 -7.38
N VAL A 80 10.98 20.74 -8.02
CA VAL A 80 9.64 20.14 -7.98
C VAL A 80 9.78 18.72 -7.45
N LEU A 81 8.97 18.34 -6.47
CA LEU A 81 8.91 16.96 -5.96
C LEU A 81 7.54 16.37 -6.23
N PHE A 82 7.49 15.18 -6.82
CA PHE A 82 6.24 14.48 -7.07
C PHE A 82 5.92 13.55 -5.90
N THR A 83 4.81 13.83 -5.24
CA THR A 83 4.25 12.99 -4.17
C THR A 83 3.12 12.14 -4.70
N SER A 84 2.76 11.10 -3.94
CA SER A 84 1.58 10.28 -4.21
C SER A 84 0.31 11.14 -4.21
N GLY A 85 -0.66 10.82 -5.07
CA GLY A 85 -1.84 11.64 -5.30
C GLY A 85 -3.16 10.91 -5.15
N SER A 86 -4.07 11.50 -4.36
CA SER A 86 -5.45 11.03 -4.12
C SER A 86 -6.33 10.84 -5.38
N THR A 87 -5.87 11.25 -6.56
CA THR A 87 -6.59 11.09 -7.84
C THR A 87 -6.03 9.96 -8.71
N GLY A 88 -5.11 9.15 -8.20
CA GLY A 88 -4.41 8.14 -9.01
C GLY A 88 -3.15 8.65 -9.70
N ARG A 89 -2.90 9.97 -9.71
CA ARG A 89 -1.77 10.58 -10.41
C ARG A 89 -0.83 11.32 -9.46
N PRO A 90 0.50 11.20 -9.63
CA PRO A 90 1.47 11.92 -8.82
C PRO A 90 1.28 13.44 -8.88
N LYS A 91 1.46 14.12 -7.74
CA LYS A 91 1.25 15.58 -7.60
C LYS A 91 2.61 16.28 -7.45
N GLY A 92 2.97 17.14 -8.40
CA GLY A 92 4.23 17.90 -8.34
C GLY A 92 4.14 19.11 -7.43
N VAL A 93 4.82 19.13 -6.29
CA VAL A 93 4.91 20.28 -5.38
C VAL A 93 6.03 21.22 -5.85
N MET A 94 5.68 22.46 -6.19
CA MET A 94 6.63 23.46 -6.69
C MET A 94 7.25 24.28 -5.55
N VAL A 95 8.55 24.10 -5.32
CA VAL A 95 9.27 24.72 -4.19
C VAL A 95 10.23 25.80 -4.68
N GLU A 96 10.21 26.95 -4.01
CA GLU A 96 11.02 28.13 -4.34
C GLU A 96 12.30 28.19 -3.50
N HIS A 97 13.33 28.89 -3.97
CA HIS A 97 14.60 29.03 -3.25
C HIS A 97 14.43 29.56 -1.81
N ARG A 98 13.52 30.52 -1.58
CA ARG A 98 13.24 31.07 -0.24
C ARG A 98 12.82 30.00 0.78
N VAL A 99 12.14 28.94 0.31
CA VAL A 99 11.65 27.86 1.17
C VAL A 99 12.82 27.07 1.76
N ILE A 100 13.85 26.81 0.95
CA ILE A 100 15.09 26.16 1.40
C ILE A 100 15.84 27.11 2.34
N VAL A 101 16.08 28.35 1.91
CA VAL A 101 16.87 29.32 2.68
C VAL A 101 16.27 29.64 4.05
N ARG A 102 14.94 29.55 4.20
CA ARG A 102 14.24 29.67 5.48
C ARG A 102 14.71 28.65 6.50
N LEU A 103 15.04 27.42 6.10
CA LEU A 103 15.26 26.31 7.01
C LEU A 103 16.76 26.00 7.23
N MET A 104 17.59 26.27 6.22
CA MET A 104 18.96 25.74 6.17
C MET A 104 20.03 26.62 6.84
N ARG A 105 19.67 27.72 7.51
CA ARG A 105 20.66 28.52 8.24
C ARG A 105 20.84 27.95 9.65
N SER A 106 22.07 27.72 10.09
CA SER A 106 22.35 27.15 11.42
C SER A 106 21.75 27.94 12.58
N ASN A 107 21.66 29.26 12.47
CA ASN A 107 20.99 30.09 13.48
C ASN A 107 19.47 29.82 13.60
N ILE A 108 18.88 29.10 12.65
CA ILE A 108 17.48 28.66 12.65
C ILE A 108 17.35 27.24 13.22
N THR A 109 18.40 26.42 13.15
CA THR A 109 18.50 25.08 13.73
C THR A 109 19.51 25.07 14.88
N PRO A 110 19.13 25.50 16.11
CA PRO A 110 19.92 25.34 17.32
C PRO A 110 20.48 23.93 17.46
N ASP A 111 21.68 23.88 18.04
CA ASP A 111 22.47 22.67 18.28
C ASP A 111 23.00 21.97 17.02
N PHE A 112 22.69 22.47 15.83
CA PHE A 112 23.34 21.98 14.61
C PHE A 112 24.84 22.31 14.64
N PRO A 113 25.73 21.32 14.41
CA PRO A 113 27.17 21.52 14.59
C PRO A 113 27.75 22.57 13.64
N THR A 114 28.82 23.25 14.07
CA THR A 114 29.65 24.03 13.15
C THR A 114 30.49 23.06 12.32
N GLN A 115 30.45 23.19 10.99
CA GLN A 115 31.13 22.26 10.07
C GLN A 115 30.71 20.79 10.29
N PRO A 116 29.42 20.49 10.19
CA PRO A 116 28.89 19.14 10.43
C PRO A 116 29.48 18.14 9.43
N ARG A 117 29.63 16.89 9.86
CA ARG A 117 29.81 15.74 8.97
C ARG A 117 28.50 14.97 8.97
N THR A 118 27.70 15.22 7.94
CA THR A 118 26.32 14.73 7.87
C THR A 118 26.25 13.51 6.97
N ALA A 119 25.64 12.43 7.46
CA ALA A 119 25.31 11.28 6.62
C ALA A 119 24.15 11.65 5.68
N HIS A 120 24.34 11.50 4.37
CA HIS A 120 23.29 11.62 3.37
C HIS A 120 22.74 10.23 3.08
N MET A 121 21.54 9.96 3.60
CA MET A 121 20.89 8.65 3.54
C MET A 121 19.51 8.73 2.87
N PHE A 122 18.87 9.90 2.86
CA PHE A 122 17.59 10.06 2.20
C PHE A 122 17.75 10.00 0.68
N ASN A 123 16.85 9.26 0.05
CA ASN A 123 16.70 9.26 -1.39
C ASN A 123 16.35 10.67 -1.89
N ILE A 124 17.03 11.14 -2.93
CA ILE A 124 16.88 12.47 -3.52
C ILE A 124 15.46 12.79 -4.01
N ALA A 125 14.63 11.78 -4.25
CA ALA A 125 13.22 11.93 -4.58
C ALA A 125 12.35 12.35 -3.36
N PHE A 126 12.94 12.41 -2.16
CA PHE A 126 12.30 12.87 -0.94
C PHE A 126 12.94 14.19 -0.46
N ASP A 127 12.13 15.07 0.11
CA ASP A 127 12.58 16.37 0.60
C ASP A 127 13.50 16.28 1.83
N GLY A 128 13.54 15.14 2.52
CA GLY A 128 14.57 14.83 3.52
C GLY A 128 16.00 14.93 2.97
N ALA A 129 16.23 14.52 1.72
CA ALA A 129 17.53 14.67 1.06
C ALA A 129 17.91 16.14 0.89
N THR A 130 16.93 16.99 0.52
CA THR A 130 17.12 18.44 0.43
C THR A 130 17.57 19.02 1.78
N TYR A 131 17.05 18.50 2.90
CA TYR A 131 17.50 18.91 4.23
C TYR A 131 18.95 18.51 4.49
N GLU A 132 19.31 17.25 4.29
CA GLU A 132 20.67 16.74 4.49
C GLU A 132 21.68 17.54 3.65
N ILE A 133 21.39 17.74 2.36
CA ILE A 133 22.27 18.42 1.41
C ILE A 133 22.45 19.89 1.81
N PHE A 134 21.36 20.65 1.88
CA PHE A 134 21.49 22.11 1.98
C PHE A 134 21.77 22.58 3.41
N LEU A 135 21.30 21.88 4.45
CA LEU A 135 21.69 22.22 5.81
C LEU A 135 23.20 22.02 6.02
N THR A 136 23.78 20.99 5.38
CA THR A 136 25.21 20.71 5.50
C THR A 136 26.04 21.71 4.69
N LEU A 137 25.78 21.81 3.38
CA LEU A 137 26.61 22.60 2.47
C LEU A 137 26.52 24.11 2.74
N LEU A 138 25.35 24.62 3.12
CA LEU A 138 25.18 26.05 3.43
C LEU A 138 25.77 26.47 4.79
N ASN A 139 26.19 25.50 5.63
CA ASN A 139 26.85 25.75 6.91
C ASN A 139 28.30 25.25 6.95
N GLY A 140 28.92 25.06 5.77
CA GLY A 140 30.34 24.73 5.65
C GLY A 140 30.70 23.31 6.09
N GLY A 141 29.73 22.40 6.08
CA GLY A 141 29.92 21.00 6.45
C GLY A 141 30.38 20.09 5.31
N THR A 142 30.61 18.84 5.66
CA THR A 142 30.87 17.72 4.73
C THR A 142 29.65 16.83 4.65
N LEU A 143 29.16 16.58 3.43
CA LEU A 143 28.09 15.63 3.17
C LEU A 143 28.72 14.28 2.79
N VAL A 144 28.47 13.24 3.58
CA VAL A 144 28.96 11.89 3.34
C VAL A 144 27.84 11.08 2.69
N CYS A 145 27.96 10.83 1.39
CA CYS A 145 26.97 10.07 0.64
C CYS A 145 27.05 8.59 0.97
N VAL A 146 26.00 8.04 1.58
CA VAL A 146 25.92 6.62 1.90
C VAL A 146 24.98 5.94 0.92
N ASP A 147 25.41 4.82 0.34
CA ASP A 147 24.55 4.10 -0.59
C ASP A 147 23.36 3.44 0.12
N TYR A 148 22.33 3.11 -0.66
CA TYR A 148 21.09 2.57 -0.14
C TYR A 148 21.24 1.22 0.58
N MET A 149 22.08 0.33 0.05
CA MET A 149 22.25 -1.00 0.64
C MET A 149 22.98 -0.90 1.97
N THR A 150 24.00 -0.06 2.05
CA THR A 150 24.68 0.27 3.31
C THR A 150 23.71 0.89 4.31
N THR A 151 22.84 1.81 3.88
CA THR A 151 21.84 2.44 4.77
C THR A 151 20.90 1.43 5.44
N LEU A 152 20.59 0.31 4.78
CA LEU A 152 19.75 -0.77 5.32
C LEU A 152 20.52 -1.80 6.16
N ASP A 153 21.85 -1.89 5.99
CA ASP A 153 22.71 -2.75 6.78
C ASP A 153 23.25 -1.98 7.99
N VAL A 154 22.64 -2.27 9.14
CA VAL A 154 22.91 -1.56 10.40
C VAL A 154 24.39 -1.63 10.80
N LYS A 155 25.09 -2.74 10.52
CA LYS A 155 26.53 -2.87 10.85
C LYS A 155 27.41 -2.11 9.85
N ALA A 156 27.06 -2.15 8.57
CA ALA A 156 27.81 -1.45 7.55
C ALA A 156 27.71 0.07 7.74
N LEU A 157 26.51 0.58 8.00
CA LEU A 157 26.29 2.00 8.23
C LEU A 157 26.86 2.47 9.60
N GLU A 158 26.88 1.62 10.63
CA GLU A 158 27.65 1.91 11.86
C GLU A 158 29.16 2.07 11.57
N ALA A 159 29.74 1.18 10.76
CA ALA A 159 31.14 1.29 10.37
C ALA A 159 31.41 2.60 9.62
N VAL A 160 30.53 3.00 8.71
CA VAL A 160 30.61 4.31 8.03
C VAL A 160 30.52 5.46 9.02
N PHE A 161 29.61 5.41 10.00
CA PHE A 161 29.46 6.49 10.99
C PHE A 161 30.74 6.69 11.79
N VAL A 162 31.43 5.60 12.15
CA VAL A 162 32.70 5.64 12.89
C VAL A 162 33.86 6.10 11.99
N GLU A 163 34.02 5.49 10.82
CA GLU A 163 35.13 5.77 9.88
C GLU A 163 35.07 7.22 9.38
N GLU A 164 33.89 7.67 8.98
CA GLU A 164 33.67 8.99 8.44
C GLU A 164 33.38 10.04 9.52
N GLN A 165 33.45 9.68 10.80
CA GLN A 165 33.24 10.57 11.94
C GLN A 165 31.94 11.38 11.82
N ILE A 166 30.84 10.71 11.49
CA ILE A 166 29.52 11.32 11.34
C ILE A 166 29.07 11.88 12.69
N ASN A 167 28.67 13.16 12.71
CA ASN A 167 28.16 13.82 13.91
C ASN A 167 26.79 14.49 13.73
N ALA A 168 26.22 14.42 12.52
CA ALA A 168 24.86 14.85 12.25
C ALA A 168 24.12 13.83 11.38
N ALA A 169 22.89 13.49 11.72
CA ALA A 169 22.08 12.57 10.93
C ALA A 169 20.59 12.94 10.97
N VAL A 170 19.89 12.62 9.88
CA VAL A 170 18.43 12.63 9.82
C VAL A 170 17.98 11.20 9.58
N MET A 171 17.03 10.71 10.37
CA MET A 171 16.54 9.34 10.26
C MET A 171 15.01 9.31 10.28
N ALA A 172 14.42 8.43 9.46
CA ALA A 172 13.04 8.04 9.68
C ALA A 172 12.94 7.26 11.01
N PRO A 173 11.83 7.40 11.79
CA PRO A 173 11.68 6.66 13.04
C PRO A 173 11.89 5.15 12.92
N ALA A 174 11.48 4.54 11.80
CA ALA A 174 11.72 3.12 11.54
C ALA A 174 13.21 2.77 11.42
N LEU A 175 14.03 3.64 10.81
CA LEU A 175 15.48 3.47 10.73
C LEU A 175 16.12 3.69 12.10
N LEU A 176 15.70 4.75 12.82
CA LEU A 176 16.17 5.02 14.19
C LEU A 176 15.94 3.81 15.12
N LYS A 177 14.76 3.19 15.06
CA LYS A 177 14.45 2.00 15.87
C LYS A 177 15.40 0.82 15.62
N LEU A 178 15.78 0.59 14.35
CA LEU A 178 16.78 -0.43 14.01
C LEU A 178 18.14 -0.10 14.65
N TYR A 179 18.52 1.17 14.67
CA TYR A 179 19.79 1.62 15.26
C TYR A 179 19.81 1.51 16.78
N LEU A 180 18.71 1.86 17.44
CA LEU A 180 18.57 1.69 18.89
C LEU A 180 18.69 0.22 19.31
N THR A 181 18.27 -0.70 18.43
CA THR A 181 18.35 -2.14 18.68
C THR A 181 19.75 -2.69 18.39
N ASP A 182 20.32 -2.39 17.22
CA ASP A 182 21.43 -3.15 16.65
C ASP A 182 22.74 -2.34 16.40
N ALA A 183 22.73 -1.00 16.46
CA ALA A 183 23.91 -0.12 16.26
C ALA A 183 23.89 1.13 17.15
N ARG A 184 23.84 0.91 18.46
CA ARG A 184 23.76 2.01 19.44
C ARG A 184 25.00 2.90 19.44
N ASP A 185 26.17 2.35 19.10
CA ASP A 185 27.42 3.11 19.14
C ASP A 185 27.49 4.15 18.02
N ALA A 186 26.88 3.86 16.86
CA ALA A 186 26.70 4.86 15.80
C ALA A 186 25.99 6.13 16.28
N LEU A 187 25.00 6.01 17.17
CA LEU A 187 24.24 7.15 17.68
C LEU A 187 25.04 8.00 18.68
N LYS A 188 26.00 7.41 19.40
CA LYS A 188 26.80 8.10 20.44
C LYS A 188 27.73 9.17 19.88
N GLY A 189 28.09 9.08 18.59
CA GLY A 189 28.92 10.06 17.89
C GLY A 189 28.16 11.34 17.49
N LEU A 190 26.83 11.33 17.56
CA LEU A 190 25.99 12.39 17.01
C LEU A 190 25.84 13.57 17.97
N ASP A 191 26.15 14.77 17.48
CA ASP A 191 25.78 16.04 18.10
C ASP A 191 24.35 16.44 17.75
N PHE A 192 23.87 16.00 16.60
CA PHE A 192 22.54 16.33 16.10
C PHE A 192 21.88 15.11 15.46
N LEU A 193 20.69 14.78 15.95
CA LEU A 193 19.84 13.74 15.36
C LEU A 193 18.45 14.31 15.13
N MET A 194 17.95 14.18 13.90
CA MET A 194 16.58 14.55 13.55
C MET A 194 15.80 13.29 13.19
N ALA A 195 14.85 12.90 14.06
CA ALA A 195 13.85 11.89 13.73
C ALA A 195 12.68 12.58 13.00
N ALA A 196 12.44 12.24 11.73
CA ALA A 196 11.41 12.90 10.93
C ALA A 196 10.78 11.97 9.90
N GLY A 197 9.61 12.36 9.40
CA GLY A 197 8.95 11.67 8.30
C GLY A 197 7.91 10.63 8.72
N ASP A 198 7.87 10.18 9.98
CA ASP A 198 6.81 9.30 10.51
C ASP A 198 6.54 9.61 11.99
N ARG A 199 5.59 8.92 12.63
CA ARG A 199 5.36 9.02 14.08
C ARG A 199 6.56 8.45 14.83
N CYS A 200 7.14 9.27 15.71
CA CYS A 200 8.20 8.86 16.62
C CYS A 200 7.60 8.18 17.86
N ASP A 201 8.17 7.04 18.27
CA ASP A 201 7.81 6.36 19.51
C ASP A 201 8.45 7.06 20.72
N GLY A 202 7.73 7.10 21.84
CA GLY A 202 8.19 7.79 23.05
C GLY A 202 9.41 7.14 23.69
N GLN A 203 9.47 5.81 23.73
CA GLN A 203 10.61 5.08 24.30
C GLN A 203 11.83 5.25 23.39
N ASP A 204 11.63 5.09 22.08
CA ASP A 204 12.70 5.28 21.10
C ASP A 204 13.27 6.71 21.16
N ALA A 205 12.43 7.73 21.33
CA ALA A 205 12.86 9.13 21.47
C ALA A 205 13.71 9.36 22.74
N ILE A 206 13.25 8.85 23.89
CA ILE A 206 13.99 8.95 25.16
C ILE A 206 15.34 8.25 25.05
N GLU A 207 15.35 7.03 24.49
CA GLU A 207 16.56 6.25 24.34
C GLU A 207 17.55 6.93 23.38
N ALA A 208 17.07 7.44 22.24
CA ALA A 208 17.89 8.19 21.30
C ALA A 208 18.50 9.43 21.97
N GLN A 209 17.71 10.23 22.69
CA GLN A 209 18.21 11.39 23.42
C GLN A 209 19.23 11.03 24.50
N SER A 210 19.12 9.85 25.11
CA SER A 210 20.09 9.38 26.11
C SER A 210 21.42 8.92 25.51
N LEU A 211 21.44 8.57 24.21
CA LEU A 211 22.61 8.07 23.51
C LEU A 211 23.38 9.17 22.78
N VAL A 212 22.67 10.08 22.10
CA VAL A 212 23.32 11.16 21.34
C VAL A 212 24.09 12.11 22.27
N ARG A 213 25.22 12.63 21.78
CA ARG A 213 26.06 13.57 22.54
C ARG A 213 25.41 14.94 22.68
N GLY A 214 24.67 15.37 21.67
CA GLY A 214 23.97 16.65 21.66
C GLY A 214 22.45 16.48 21.76
N GLN A 215 21.73 16.95 20.74
CA GLN A 215 20.28 17.05 20.78
C GLN A 215 19.60 16.16 19.74
N CYS A 216 18.65 15.35 20.20
CA CYS A 216 17.68 14.66 19.35
C CYS A 216 16.44 15.54 19.18
N TYR A 217 15.92 15.60 17.96
CA TYR A 217 14.73 16.37 17.60
C TYR A 217 13.70 15.47 16.93
N ASN A 218 12.41 15.71 17.22
CA ASN A 218 11.30 15.21 16.41
C ASN A 218 10.87 16.30 15.43
N GLY A 219 11.08 16.06 14.14
CA GLY A 219 10.79 16.99 13.05
C GLY A 219 9.52 16.61 12.30
N TYR A 220 8.70 17.61 11.99
CA TYR A 220 7.45 17.43 11.26
C TYR A 220 7.30 18.45 10.16
N GLY A 221 6.91 18.01 8.97
CA GLY A 221 6.46 18.88 7.90
C GLY A 221 5.92 18.09 6.71
N PRO A 222 4.93 18.64 5.99
CA PRO A 222 4.55 18.18 4.67
C PRO A 222 5.47 18.83 3.60
N THR A 223 5.59 18.19 2.44
CA THR A 223 6.38 18.71 1.31
C THR A 223 5.90 20.10 0.85
N GLU A 224 4.60 20.34 0.97
CA GLU A 224 3.90 21.58 0.62
C GLU A 224 4.31 22.78 1.49
N ASN A 225 4.99 22.57 2.62
CA ASN A 225 5.54 23.63 3.46
C ASN A 225 7.07 23.52 3.67
N GLY A 226 7.76 22.86 2.73
CA GLY A 226 9.20 22.92 2.63
C GLY A 226 9.92 22.14 3.71
N ILE A 227 9.81 20.82 3.66
CA ILE A 227 10.51 19.84 4.51
C ILE A 227 10.00 19.84 5.97
N MET A 228 10.15 20.95 6.69
CA MET A 228 9.86 21.03 8.11
C MET A 228 9.05 22.29 8.45
N SER A 229 7.91 22.05 9.09
CA SER A 229 7.00 23.08 9.61
C SER A 229 7.18 23.29 11.09
N THR A 230 7.34 22.20 11.85
CA THR A 230 7.48 22.23 13.29
C THR A 230 8.60 21.30 13.74
N ARG A 231 9.14 21.56 14.93
CA ARG A 231 10.11 20.68 15.57
C ARG A 231 9.95 20.70 17.08
N TYR A 232 10.31 19.59 17.69
CA TYR A 232 10.36 19.40 19.13
C TYR A 232 11.75 18.90 19.52
N ALA A 233 12.44 19.60 20.43
CA ALA A 233 13.66 19.09 21.04
C ALA A 233 13.24 18.03 22.07
N ILE A 234 13.72 16.79 21.92
CA ILE A 234 13.39 15.72 22.85
C ILE A 234 13.89 16.10 24.24
N ALA A 235 12.96 16.35 25.16
CA ALA A 235 13.28 16.71 26.54
C ALA A 235 13.43 15.45 27.39
N THR A 236 14.44 15.44 28.27
CA THR A 236 14.71 14.29 29.15
C THR A 236 13.70 14.13 30.28
N ASP A 237 12.91 15.16 30.57
CA ASP A 237 11.89 15.19 31.61
C ASP A 237 10.45 15.02 31.08
N ASP A 238 10.26 14.88 29.77
CA ASP A 238 8.97 14.59 29.18
C ASP A 238 8.73 13.07 29.14
N SER A 239 7.62 12.64 29.72
CA SER A 239 7.23 11.22 29.80
C SER A 239 6.43 10.74 28.60
N PHE A 240 6.09 11.64 27.66
CA PHE A 240 5.36 11.33 26.42
C PHE A 240 4.08 10.50 26.63
N ILE A 241 3.34 10.78 27.71
CA ILE A 241 2.14 10.01 28.15
C ILE A 241 1.16 9.73 27.00
N ASN A 242 0.98 10.69 26.08
CA ASN A 242 0.13 10.51 24.90
C ASN A 242 0.95 10.15 23.66
N VAL A 243 1.80 11.09 23.23
CA VAL A 243 2.60 11.03 22.01
C VAL A 243 3.83 11.91 22.17
N VAL A 244 4.89 11.65 21.40
CA VAL A 244 5.98 12.60 21.22
C VAL A 244 5.43 13.83 20.47
N PRO A 245 5.51 15.05 21.02
CA PRO A 245 5.03 16.24 20.32
C PRO A 245 5.79 16.47 19.02
N ILE A 246 5.13 17.07 18.04
CA ILE A 246 5.76 17.65 16.85
C ILE A 246 6.25 19.08 17.11
N GLY A 247 5.96 19.61 18.31
CA GLY A 247 6.60 20.78 18.88
C GLY A 247 5.99 22.11 18.43
N ARG A 248 6.82 23.07 18.04
CA ARG A 248 6.40 24.42 17.63
C ARG A 248 6.86 24.73 16.23
N ALA A 249 6.21 25.72 15.61
CA ALA A 249 6.62 26.25 14.31
C ALA A 249 8.10 26.62 14.30
N VAL A 250 8.80 26.27 13.22
CA VAL A 250 10.15 26.78 12.96
C VAL A 250 10.10 28.27 12.58
N ASN A 251 11.25 28.93 12.58
CA ASN A 251 11.32 30.37 12.31
C ASN A 251 10.74 30.75 10.93
N ASN A 252 10.22 31.98 10.85
CA ASN A 252 9.58 32.53 9.64
C ASN A 252 8.38 31.66 9.17
N SER A 253 7.68 31.03 10.11
CA SER A 253 6.50 30.20 9.85
C SER A 253 5.52 30.20 10.99
N GLY A 254 4.29 29.80 10.67
CA GLY A 254 3.24 29.53 11.62
C GLY A 254 2.74 28.10 11.52
N ALA A 255 2.25 27.59 12.64
CA ALA A 255 1.60 26.28 12.76
C ALA A 255 0.41 26.44 13.70
N TYR A 256 -0.79 26.29 13.13
CA TYR A 256 -2.06 26.62 13.76
C TYR A 256 -3.00 25.43 13.76
N VAL A 257 -3.78 25.28 14.83
CA VAL A 257 -4.84 24.27 14.89
C VAL A 257 -6.16 24.95 14.55
N THR A 258 -6.90 24.43 13.58
CA THR A 258 -8.17 24.99 13.12
C THR A 258 -9.32 24.01 13.18
N ASP A 259 -10.55 24.53 13.30
CA ASP A 259 -11.78 23.75 13.14
C ASP A 259 -12.13 23.52 11.66
N LEU A 260 -13.28 22.87 11.40
CA LEU A 260 -13.78 22.59 10.06
C LEU A 260 -14.13 23.86 9.25
N LYS A 261 -14.31 25.00 9.92
CA LYS A 261 -14.54 26.32 9.30
C LYS A 261 -13.25 27.14 9.18
N GLN A 262 -12.10 26.50 9.39
CA GLN A 262 -10.77 27.10 9.33
C GLN A 262 -10.59 28.26 10.33
N GLN A 263 -11.29 28.19 11.47
CA GLN A 263 -11.13 29.12 12.58
C GLN A 263 -10.11 28.55 13.58
N LEU A 264 -9.24 29.41 14.13
CA LEU A 264 -8.27 29.00 15.14
C LEU A 264 -8.98 28.44 16.38
N VAL A 265 -8.48 27.32 16.91
CA VAL A 265 -9.00 26.70 18.13
C VAL A 265 -8.02 26.86 19.31
N GLY A 266 -8.57 26.79 20.52
CA GLY A 266 -7.81 26.94 21.76
C GLY A 266 -7.02 25.69 22.17
N VAL A 267 -6.25 25.83 23.25
CA VAL A 267 -5.43 24.76 23.82
C VAL A 267 -6.29 23.55 24.20
N GLY A 268 -5.80 22.34 23.90
CA GLY A 268 -6.47 21.07 24.18
C GLY A 268 -7.56 20.67 23.18
N VAL A 269 -8.01 21.58 22.31
CA VAL A 269 -9.03 21.29 21.30
C VAL A 269 -8.39 20.60 20.09
N MET A 270 -8.95 19.47 19.69
CA MET A 270 -8.53 18.76 18.49
C MET A 270 -9.00 19.51 17.24
N GLY A 271 -8.12 19.63 16.25
CA GLY A 271 -8.43 20.23 14.95
C GLY A 271 -7.47 19.78 13.87
N GLU A 272 -7.57 20.43 12.71
CA GLU A 272 -6.66 20.27 11.59
C GLU A 272 -5.42 21.15 11.78
N LEU A 273 -4.23 20.63 11.50
CA LEU A 273 -3.03 21.44 11.43
C LEU A 273 -2.99 22.23 10.12
N VAL A 274 -2.78 23.54 10.23
CA VAL A 274 -2.61 24.46 9.12
C VAL A 274 -1.28 25.18 9.30
N VAL A 275 -0.48 25.24 8.24
CA VAL A 275 0.88 25.81 8.27
C VAL A 275 0.98 27.04 7.39
N THR A 276 1.79 28.02 7.79
CA THR A 276 1.91 29.32 7.13
C THR A 276 3.35 29.81 7.04
N GLY A 277 3.56 30.88 6.28
CA GLY A 277 4.82 31.63 6.23
C GLY A 277 5.73 31.23 5.08
N ASP A 278 7.03 31.47 5.24
CA ASP A 278 7.99 31.40 4.14
C ASP A 278 8.30 29.96 3.69
N GLY A 279 7.81 28.96 4.41
CA GLY A 279 7.91 27.54 4.05
C GLY A 279 6.98 27.13 2.92
N LEU A 280 5.90 27.90 2.69
CA LEU A 280 4.87 27.50 1.76
C LEU A 280 5.42 27.37 0.34
N ALA A 281 5.20 26.20 -0.23
CA ALA A 281 5.37 25.95 -1.65
C ALA A 281 4.55 26.96 -2.47
N ARG A 282 4.97 27.19 -3.72
CA ARG A 282 4.18 27.99 -4.65
C ARG A 282 2.80 27.37 -4.85
N GLY A 283 2.75 26.04 -4.89
CA GLY A 283 1.53 25.26 -5.06
C GLY A 283 1.86 23.93 -5.73
N TYR A 284 0.81 23.19 -6.09
CA TYR A 284 0.93 22.05 -7.00
C TYR A 284 1.07 22.52 -8.44
N PHE A 285 1.84 21.76 -9.22
CA PHE A 285 2.04 21.94 -10.65
C PHE A 285 0.71 21.92 -11.41
N ASP A 286 -0.19 20.99 -11.07
CA ASP A 286 -1.58 21.02 -11.54
C ASP A 286 -2.38 22.06 -10.72
N PRO A 287 -2.86 23.17 -11.35
CA PRO A 287 -3.60 24.21 -10.67
C PRO A 287 -4.87 23.71 -9.98
N ALA A 288 -5.55 22.70 -10.54
CA ALA A 288 -6.81 22.18 -10.01
C ALA A 288 -6.66 21.59 -8.59
N LEU A 289 -5.45 21.12 -8.25
CA LEU A 289 -5.13 20.58 -6.94
C LEU A 289 -4.93 21.65 -5.87
N ASN A 290 -4.83 22.94 -6.21
CA ASN A 290 -4.49 23.98 -5.22
C ASN A 290 -5.68 24.45 -4.38
N THR A 291 -6.90 24.45 -4.94
CA THR A 291 -8.08 25.15 -4.42
C THR A 291 -8.43 24.80 -2.96
N ASN A 292 -8.24 23.54 -2.56
CA ASN A 292 -8.62 23.06 -1.22
C ASN A 292 -7.44 22.89 -0.26
N TRP A 293 -6.22 23.05 -0.76
CA TRP A 293 -4.99 22.79 0.00
C TRP A 293 -4.28 24.09 0.37
N PHE A 294 -4.20 25.05 -0.55
CA PHE A 294 -3.62 26.36 -0.31
C PHE A 294 -4.73 27.40 -0.15
N ILE A 295 -4.99 27.79 1.10
CA ILE A 295 -6.10 28.65 1.51
C ILE A 295 -5.59 29.96 2.13
N HIS A 296 -6.53 30.77 2.61
CA HIS A 296 -6.23 31.88 3.51
C HIS A 296 -7.00 31.70 4.82
N ILE A 297 -6.33 31.97 5.94
CA ILE A 297 -6.94 31.99 7.28
C ILE A 297 -6.70 33.35 7.94
N ASP A 298 -7.49 33.68 8.95
CA ASP A 298 -7.28 34.87 9.78
C ASP A 298 -6.45 34.50 11.01
N VAL A 299 -5.29 35.14 11.16
CA VAL A 299 -4.41 35.04 12.32
C VAL A 299 -4.22 36.43 12.88
N ASP A 300 -4.64 36.64 14.13
CA ASP A 300 -4.55 37.94 14.82
C ASP A 300 -5.10 39.12 14.00
N GLY A 301 -6.20 38.89 13.28
CA GLY A 301 -6.85 39.89 12.42
C GLY A 301 -6.17 40.14 11.07
N GLN A 302 -5.12 39.37 10.72
CA GLN A 302 -4.47 39.41 9.43
C GLN A 302 -4.81 38.17 8.60
N ARG A 303 -5.20 38.40 7.35
CA ARG A 303 -5.47 37.32 6.40
C ARG A 303 -4.16 36.80 5.81
N VAL A 304 -3.77 35.59 6.21
CA VAL A 304 -2.49 34.96 5.83
C VAL A 304 -2.72 33.76 4.92
N ARG A 305 -1.83 33.58 3.93
CA ARG A 305 -1.83 32.36 3.10
C ARG A 305 -1.39 31.17 3.95
N ALA A 306 -2.03 30.03 3.74
CA ALA A 306 -1.81 28.83 4.52
C ALA A 306 -1.92 27.56 3.68
N CYS A 307 -1.27 26.48 4.12
CA CYS A 307 -1.47 25.13 3.61
C CYS A 307 -2.20 24.29 4.66
N ARG A 308 -3.33 23.72 4.27
CA ARG A 308 -3.99 22.65 5.02
C ARG A 308 -3.15 21.39 4.92
N THR A 309 -2.97 20.69 6.04
CA THR A 309 -2.14 19.48 6.06
C THR A 309 -3.00 18.21 6.01
N GLY A 310 -4.27 18.28 6.43
CA GLY A 310 -5.11 17.11 6.69
C GLY A 310 -4.68 16.31 7.93
N ASP A 311 -3.72 16.81 8.71
CA ASP A 311 -3.22 16.15 9.91
C ASP A 311 -3.99 16.62 11.15
N ARG A 312 -4.41 15.65 11.97
CA ARG A 312 -5.21 15.86 13.18
C ARG A 312 -4.31 16.11 14.38
N VAL A 313 -4.43 17.28 14.99
CA VAL A 313 -3.54 17.72 16.07
C VAL A 313 -4.29 18.45 17.19
N ARG A 314 -3.60 18.74 18.29
CA ARG A 314 -3.99 19.76 19.29
C ARG A 314 -2.77 20.42 19.90
N TYR A 315 -2.97 21.57 20.52
CA TYR A 315 -1.99 22.11 21.46
C TYR A 315 -2.09 21.39 22.81
N ARG A 316 -0.97 20.89 23.31
CA ARG A 316 -0.83 20.26 24.62
C ARG A 316 -1.10 21.27 25.72
N VAL A 317 -1.87 20.85 26.72
CA VAL A 317 -2.18 21.67 27.89
C VAL A 317 -0.92 21.87 28.72
N GLY A 318 -0.62 23.12 29.08
CA GLY A 318 0.56 23.49 29.86
C GLY A 318 1.60 24.21 29.02
N ASP A 319 2.34 23.47 28.18
CA ASP A 319 3.46 24.02 27.38
C ASP A 319 3.08 24.48 25.96
N GLY A 320 1.89 24.12 25.47
CA GLY A 320 1.41 24.48 24.15
C GLY A 320 2.17 23.82 22.99
N PHE A 321 2.93 22.74 23.22
CA PHE A 321 3.49 21.97 22.10
C PHE A 321 2.38 21.30 21.30
N ILE A 322 2.58 21.14 19.99
CA ILE A 322 1.59 20.50 19.13
C ILE A 322 1.78 18.98 19.22
N GLU A 323 0.71 18.25 19.54
CA GLU A 323 0.63 16.79 19.55
C GLU A 323 -0.11 16.29 18.30
N PHE A 324 0.44 15.28 17.63
CA PHE A 324 -0.11 14.69 16.41
C PHE A 324 -0.86 13.37 16.69
N PHE A 325 -2.06 13.24 16.13
CA PHE A 325 -3.00 12.13 16.39
C PHE A 325 -3.45 11.39 15.13
N GLY A 326 -2.71 11.52 14.02
CA GLY A 326 -3.02 10.84 12.76
C GLY A 326 -3.64 11.77 11.72
N ARG A 327 -4.22 11.17 10.68
CA ARG A 327 -4.78 11.88 9.53
C ARG A 327 -6.30 12.02 9.63
N MET A 328 -6.83 13.03 8.95
CA MET A 328 -8.26 13.25 8.78
C MET A 328 -8.81 12.60 7.50
N ASP A 329 -7.93 12.21 6.58
CA ASP A 329 -8.24 11.54 5.31
C ASP A 329 -7.64 10.13 5.26
N THR A 330 -7.67 9.49 4.08
CA THR A 330 -7.20 8.12 3.86
C THR A 330 -5.71 8.03 3.53
N GLN A 331 -4.97 9.13 3.62
CA GLN A 331 -3.53 9.13 3.41
C GLN A 331 -2.85 8.49 4.64
N PHE A 332 -1.78 7.74 4.41
CA PHE A 332 -0.99 7.13 5.47
C PHE A 332 0.51 7.13 5.13
N LYS A 333 1.33 6.73 6.10
CA LYS A 333 2.77 6.57 5.93
C LYS A 333 3.19 5.15 6.27
N ILE A 334 4.00 4.55 5.40
CA ILE A 334 4.62 3.24 5.63
C ILE A 334 6.12 3.41 5.50
N ARG A 335 6.84 3.17 6.61
CA ARG A 335 8.30 3.25 6.67
C ARG A 335 8.80 4.63 6.18
N GLY A 336 8.11 5.70 6.57
CA GLY A 336 8.41 7.08 6.16
C GLY A 336 7.92 7.52 4.77
N ASN A 337 7.38 6.61 3.94
CA ASN A 337 6.87 6.94 2.61
C ASN A 337 5.41 7.38 2.66
N ARG A 338 5.08 8.49 2.00
CA ARG A 338 3.70 9.01 1.87
C ARG A 338 2.93 8.22 0.81
N ILE A 339 1.83 7.58 1.21
CA ILE A 339 0.97 6.77 0.34
C ILE A 339 -0.47 7.29 0.44
N GLU A 340 -1.11 7.41 -0.72
CA GLU A 340 -2.53 7.73 -0.86
C GLU A 340 -3.26 6.44 -1.25
N SER A 341 -4.22 5.97 -0.45
CA SER A 341 -4.95 4.72 -0.74
C SER A 341 -5.54 4.72 -2.15
N ALA A 342 -6.13 5.86 -2.55
CA ALA A 342 -6.74 6.05 -3.85
C ALA A 342 -5.76 5.92 -5.03
N GLU A 343 -4.46 6.18 -4.83
CA GLU A 343 -3.47 5.94 -5.90
C GLU A 343 -3.30 4.44 -6.17
N VAL A 344 -3.20 3.66 -5.10
CA VAL A 344 -3.06 2.21 -5.17
C VAL A 344 -4.36 1.57 -5.68
N GLU A 345 -5.51 2.00 -5.16
CA GLU A 345 -6.84 1.55 -5.60
C GLU A 345 -7.07 1.86 -7.08
N SER A 346 -6.74 3.07 -7.55
CA SER A 346 -6.87 3.44 -8.96
C SER A 346 -5.93 2.64 -9.86
N ALA A 347 -4.72 2.33 -9.40
CA ALA A 347 -3.79 1.47 -10.13
C ALA A 347 -4.33 0.03 -10.24
N MET A 348 -4.92 -0.51 -9.17
CA MET A 348 -5.56 -1.83 -9.18
C MET A 348 -6.78 -1.86 -10.10
N LEU A 349 -7.67 -0.87 -10.01
CA LEU A 349 -8.86 -0.74 -10.86
C LEU A 349 -8.52 -0.56 -12.35
N SER A 350 -7.27 -0.25 -12.70
CA SER A 350 -6.84 -0.19 -14.11
C SER A 350 -6.55 -1.56 -14.73
N HIS A 351 -6.59 -2.64 -13.94
CA HIS A 351 -6.33 -4.00 -14.42
C HIS A 351 -7.63 -4.70 -14.89
N ASP A 352 -7.64 -5.25 -16.09
CA ASP A 352 -8.85 -5.77 -16.76
C ASP A 352 -9.57 -6.92 -16.01
N SER A 353 -8.83 -7.71 -15.22
CA SER A 353 -9.41 -8.79 -14.40
C SER A 353 -10.12 -8.30 -13.13
N ILE A 354 -9.93 -7.04 -12.74
CA ILE A 354 -10.57 -6.44 -11.56
C ILE A 354 -11.84 -5.75 -12.02
N ARG A 355 -12.93 -5.97 -11.28
CA ARG A 355 -14.27 -5.46 -11.59
C ARG A 355 -14.38 -3.96 -11.28
N ASP A 356 -15.01 -3.63 -10.16
CA ASP A 356 -15.39 -2.24 -9.82
C ASP A 356 -14.90 -1.82 -8.43
N SER A 357 -14.22 -2.69 -7.69
CA SER A 357 -13.88 -2.44 -6.29
C SER A 357 -12.47 -2.89 -5.94
N ALA A 358 -11.70 -1.94 -5.42
CA ALA A 358 -10.45 -2.14 -4.73
C ALA A 358 -10.47 -1.30 -3.45
N ALA A 359 -10.03 -1.87 -2.33
CA ALA A 359 -9.91 -1.16 -1.06
C ALA A 359 -8.53 -1.43 -0.45
N VAL A 360 -7.84 -0.37 -0.05
CA VAL A 360 -6.51 -0.45 0.55
C VAL A 360 -6.55 -0.02 2.00
N VAL A 361 -6.08 -0.89 2.88
CA VAL A 361 -6.00 -0.65 4.32
C VAL A 361 -4.57 -0.85 4.84
N VAL A 362 -4.24 -0.18 5.93
CA VAL A 362 -2.98 -0.40 6.65
C VAL A 362 -3.27 -1.29 7.85
N GLN A 363 -2.62 -2.45 7.90
CA GLN A 363 -2.58 -3.28 9.09
C GLN A 363 -1.36 -2.88 9.92
N LYS A 364 -1.57 -2.69 11.22
CA LYS A 364 -0.50 -2.46 12.18
C LYS A 364 -0.86 -3.13 13.50
N ASP A 365 -0.42 -4.36 13.67
CA ASP A 365 -0.53 -5.07 14.94
C ASP A 365 0.51 -4.52 15.95
N GLU A 366 0.23 -4.68 17.25
CA GLU A 366 1.11 -4.16 18.31
C GLU A 366 2.51 -4.77 18.20
N GLY A 367 3.52 -3.91 17.99
CA GLY A 367 4.92 -4.32 17.84
C GLY A 367 5.34 -4.70 16.41
N GLU A 368 4.41 -4.81 15.47
CA GLU A 368 4.70 -5.18 14.09
C GLU A 368 4.90 -3.96 13.17
N LYS A 369 5.55 -4.21 12.03
CA LYS A 369 5.73 -3.20 10.98
C LYS A 369 4.37 -2.94 10.32
N ALA A 370 4.07 -1.67 10.05
CA ALA A 370 2.87 -1.33 9.29
C ALA A 370 3.01 -1.89 7.87
N ASP A 371 2.03 -2.68 7.45
CA ASP A 371 1.94 -3.27 6.11
C ASP A 371 0.61 -2.88 5.45
N MET A 372 0.59 -2.92 4.12
CA MET A 372 -0.55 -2.52 3.30
C MET A 372 -1.24 -3.76 2.74
N ILE A 373 -2.56 -3.85 2.94
CA ILE A 373 -3.39 -4.95 2.43
C ILE A 373 -4.41 -4.38 1.46
N ALA A 374 -4.57 -5.07 0.33
CA ALA A 374 -5.55 -4.72 -0.68
C ALA A 374 -6.60 -5.82 -0.83
N PHE A 375 -7.86 -5.41 -0.88
CA PHE A 375 -9.00 -6.27 -1.18
C PHE A 375 -9.52 -5.90 -2.56
N ILE A 376 -9.72 -6.89 -3.43
CA ILE A 376 -10.20 -6.70 -4.81
C ILE A 376 -11.40 -7.62 -5.10
N VAL A 377 -12.24 -7.20 -6.02
CA VAL A 377 -13.27 -8.06 -6.62
C VAL A 377 -12.86 -8.34 -8.05
N VAL A 378 -12.70 -9.61 -8.40
CA VAL A 378 -12.35 -10.03 -9.77
C VAL A 378 -13.60 -10.16 -10.63
N ASN A 379 -13.44 -10.00 -11.94
CA ASN A 379 -14.48 -10.34 -12.91
C ASN A 379 -14.67 -11.86 -12.91
N ASP A 380 -15.91 -12.33 -12.78
CA ASP A 380 -16.22 -13.73 -13.10
C ASP A 380 -15.88 -13.93 -14.57
N ASP A 381 -14.95 -14.85 -14.84
CA ASP A 381 -14.51 -15.14 -16.19
C ASP A 381 -15.60 -15.96 -16.91
N HIS A 382 -16.63 -15.28 -17.39
CA HIS A 382 -17.70 -15.89 -18.22
C HIS A 382 -17.17 -16.43 -19.55
N SER A 383 -15.89 -16.19 -19.90
CA SER A 383 -15.28 -16.78 -21.10
C SER A 383 -14.86 -18.24 -20.90
N THR A 384 -14.68 -18.67 -19.64
CA THR A 384 -14.43 -20.08 -19.30
C THR A 384 -15.68 -20.92 -19.14
N GLU A 385 -16.90 -20.37 -19.06
CA GLU A 385 -18.11 -21.18 -18.86
C GLU A 385 -18.49 -22.06 -20.07
N GLY A 386 -18.00 -21.79 -21.29
CA GLY A 386 -18.22 -22.72 -22.41
C GLY A 386 -17.43 -24.03 -22.25
N GLU A 387 -16.11 -23.91 -22.12
CA GLU A 387 -15.19 -25.06 -22.04
C GLU A 387 -15.09 -25.66 -20.62
N ALA A 388 -15.26 -24.86 -19.56
CA ALA A 388 -15.20 -25.35 -18.19
C ALA A 388 -16.50 -26.05 -17.77
N THR A 389 -17.67 -25.68 -18.31
CA THR A 389 -18.92 -26.38 -17.96
C THR A 389 -19.01 -27.73 -18.70
N GLU A 390 -18.55 -27.82 -19.95
CA GLU A 390 -18.39 -29.11 -20.65
C GLU A 390 -17.34 -30.00 -19.96
N ASN A 391 -16.17 -29.46 -19.60
CA ASN A 391 -15.15 -30.20 -18.85
C ASN A 391 -15.58 -30.55 -17.41
N GLN A 392 -16.49 -29.80 -16.79
CA GLN A 392 -17.03 -30.14 -15.47
C GLN A 392 -18.02 -31.30 -15.57
N VAL A 393 -18.89 -31.35 -16.58
CA VAL A 393 -19.81 -32.48 -16.77
C VAL A 393 -19.03 -33.76 -17.09
N GLU A 394 -18.04 -33.70 -17.98
CA GLU A 394 -17.12 -34.82 -18.23
C GLU A 394 -16.33 -35.19 -16.98
N GLY A 395 -15.82 -34.21 -16.23
CA GLY A 395 -15.09 -34.45 -14.98
C GLY A 395 -15.95 -35.10 -13.88
N TRP A 396 -17.22 -34.72 -13.77
CA TRP A 396 -18.18 -35.37 -12.87
C TRP A 396 -18.50 -36.79 -13.33
N GLN A 397 -18.70 -37.02 -14.63
CA GLN A 397 -18.93 -38.35 -15.20
C GLN A 397 -17.73 -39.28 -14.92
N ASP A 398 -16.50 -38.81 -15.14
CA ASP A 398 -15.28 -39.57 -14.86
C ASP A 398 -15.15 -39.88 -13.36
N HIS A 399 -15.41 -38.91 -12.48
CA HIS A 399 -15.37 -39.13 -11.03
C HIS A 399 -16.42 -40.16 -10.56
N PHE A 400 -17.66 -40.09 -11.08
CA PHE A 400 -18.69 -41.09 -10.78
C PHE A 400 -18.30 -42.48 -11.26
N GLU A 401 -17.71 -42.62 -12.46
CA GLU A 401 -17.26 -43.91 -13.00
C GLU A 401 -16.07 -44.50 -12.23
N THR A 402 -15.08 -43.67 -11.91
CA THR A 402 -13.79 -44.13 -11.39
C THR A 402 -13.71 -44.21 -9.88
N GLU A 403 -14.56 -43.48 -9.16
CA GLU A 403 -14.57 -43.49 -7.69
C GLU A 403 -15.88 -44.05 -7.13
N MET A 404 -17.02 -43.43 -7.43
CA MET A 404 -18.28 -43.76 -6.75
C MET A 404 -18.89 -45.10 -7.21
N TYR A 405 -18.82 -45.41 -8.51
CA TYR A 405 -19.37 -46.63 -9.10
C TYR A 405 -18.33 -47.69 -9.48
N ALA A 406 -17.04 -47.46 -9.22
CA ALA A 406 -15.98 -48.41 -9.54
C ALA A 406 -16.22 -49.83 -8.98
N ASP A 407 -16.84 -49.90 -7.79
CA ASP A 407 -17.20 -51.14 -7.10
C ASP A 407 -18.71 -51.41 -7.07
N ILE A 408 -19.50 -50.82 -7.99
CA ILE A 408 -20.96 -50.96 -7.97
C ILE A 408 -21.40 -52.42 -8.14
N SER A 409 -20.63 -53.24 -8.85
CA SER A 409 -20.89 -54.68 -8.98
C SER A 409 -20.68 -55.49 -7.69
N ASN A 410 -20.04 -54.91 -6.67
CA ASN A 410 -19.73 -55.55 -5.39
C ASN A 410 -20.74 -55.18 -4.28
N ILE A 411 -21.85 -54.51 -4.62
CA ILE A 411 -22.94 -54.21 -3.67
C ILE A 411 -23.56 -55.53 -3.16
N ASP A 412 -23.78 -55.61 -1.85
CA ASP A 412 -24.48 -56.73 -1.23
C ASP A 412 -25.89 -56.86 -1.84
N PRO A 413 -26.27 -58.02 -2.41
CA PRO A 413 -27.60 -58.25 -2.96
C PRO A 413 -28.75 -57.94 -2.00
N LEU A 414 -28.53 -58.04 -0.68
CA LEU A 414 -29.52 -57.71 0.34
C LEU A 414 -29.68 -56.21 0.59
N ALA A 415 -28.73 -55.39 0.15
CA ALA A 415 -28.73 -53.94 0.33
C ALA A 415 -29.20 -53.17 -0.92
N ILE A 416 -29.43 -53.86 -2.05
CA ILE A 416 -29.83 -53.25 -3.32
C ILE A 416 -31.10 -52.41 -3.15
N GLY A 417 -31.01 -51.13 -3.55
CA GLY A 417 -32.05 -50.12 -3.39
C GLY A 417 -31.94 -49.32 -2.10
N ASN A 418 -31.04 -49.66 -1.17
CA ASN A 418 -30.86 -48.95 0.11
C ASN A 418 -29.36 -48.82 0.47
N GLU A 419 -28.49 -48.85 -0.53
CA GLU A 419 -27.05 -48.69 -0.37
C GLU A 419 -26.64 -47.20 -0.26
N PHE A 420 -26.63 -46.68 0.96
CA PHE A 420 -26.11 -45.34 1.23
C PHE A 420 -24.57 -45.39 1.33
N LYS A 421 -23.87 -44.95 0.29
CA LYS A 421 -22.39 -44.81 0.26
C LYS A 421 -21.98 -43.35 0.17
N GLY A 422 -20.93 -42.97 0.92
CA GLY A 422 -20.21 -41.71 0.73
C GLY A 422 -20.86 -40.44 1.29
N TRP A 423 -21.88 -40.57 2.14
CA TRP A 423 -22.55 -39.41 2.75
C TRP A 423 -21.87 -39.01 4.06
N ILE A 424 -21.19 -37.87 4.05
CA ILE A 424 -20.44 -37.31 5.18
C ILE A 424 -21.04 -35.96 5.58
N SER A 425 -21.20 -35.73 6.88
CA SER A 425 -21.66 -34.46 7.44
C SER A 425 -20.63 -33.35 7.23
N MET A 426 -21.06 -32.24 6.61
CA MET A 426 -20.22 -31.06 6.39
C MET A 426 -19.89 -30.28 7.68
N TYR A 427 -20.54 -30.61 8.80
CA TYR A 427 -20.32 -29.94 10.09
C TYR A 427 -19.20 -30.58 10.91
N ASP A 428 -19.06 -31.91 10.84
CA ASP A 428 -18.14 -32.67 11.70
C ASP A 428 -17.31 -33.74 10.98
N GLY A 429 -17.55 -33.96 9.68
CA GLY A 429 -16.81 -34.92 8.88
C GLY A 429 -17.11 -36.39 9.18
N SER A 430 -18.17 -36.69 9.94
CA SER A 430 -18.60 -38.06 10.24
C SER A 430 -19.56 -38.63 9.19
N GLU A 431 -19.62 -39.97 9.06
CA GLU A 431 -20.61 -40.63 8.21
C GLU A 431 -22.02 -40.37 8.76
N ILE A 432 -22.97 -40.04 7.88
CA ILE A 432 -24.37 -39.86 8.27
C ILE A 432 -24.96 -41.22 8.67
N ASP A 433 -25.76 -41.23 9.75
CA ASP A 433 -26.37 -42.45 10.25
C ASP A 433 -27.31 -43.06 9.19
N LYS A 434 -27.20 -44.38 8.98
CA LYS A 434 -27.96 -45.07 7.94
C LYS A 434 -29.47 -45.07 8.19
N ALA A 435 -29.91 -44.97 9.45
CA ALA A 435 -31.33 -44.85 9.77
C ALA A 435 -31.88 -43.49 9.34
N GLU A 436 -31.10 -42.41 9.49
CA GLU A 436 -31.48 -41.08 8.99
C GLU A 436 -31.54 -41.05 7.46
N MET A 437 -30.58 -41.71 6.80
CA MET A 437 -30.60 -41.84 5.34
C MET A 437 -31.79 -42.68 4.84
N GLN A 438 -32.18 -43.71 5.58
CA GLN A 438 -33.38 -44.48 5.27
C GLN A 438 -34.65 -43.64 5.47
N GLU A 439 -34.73 -42.87 6.55
CA GLU A 439 -35.86 -41.94 6.79
C GLU A 439 -35.99 -40.92 5.64
N TRP A 440 -34.85 -40.35 5.20
CA TRP A 440 -34.82 -39.46 4.04
C TRP A 440 -35.35 -40.12 2.77
N LEU A 441 -34.96 -41.36 2.49
CA LEU A 441 -35.42 -42.10 1.32
C LEU A 441 -36.92 -42.40 1.41
N ASP A 442 -37.39 -42.88 2.56
CA ASP A 442 -38.79 -43.22 2.79
C ASP A 442 -39.70 -41.99 2.63
N ASP A 443 -39.31 -40.84 3.19
CA ASP A 443 -40.03 -39.57 3.04
C ASP A 443 -40.01 -39.07 1.59
N THR A 444 -38.90 -39.26 0.88
CA THR A 444 -38.78 -38.92 -0.55
C THR A 444 -39.75 -39.77 -1.37
N ILE A 445 -39.77 -41.09 -1.17
CA ILE A 445 -40.66 -42.00 -1.89
C ILE A 445 -42.13 -41.70 -1.56
N LYS A 446 -42.46 -41.46 -0.29
CA LYS A 446 -43.81 -41.07 0.13
C LYS A 446 -44.25 -39.79 -0.57
N THR A 447 -43.37 -38.80 -0.64
CA THR A 447 -43.63 -37.53 -1.33
C THR A 447 -43.82 -37.73 -2.84
N LEU A 448 -42.96 -38.53 -3.48
CA LEU A 448 -43.08 -38.85 -4.91
C LEU A 448 -44.38 -39.58 -5.26
N ARG A 449 -44.88 -40.41 -4.34
CA ARG A 449 -46.14 -41.14 -4.51
C ARG A 449 -47.36 -40.28 -4.26
N ASP A 450 -47.33 -39.37 -3.28
CA ASP A 450 -48.48 -38.53 -2.88
C ASP A 450 -49.78 -39.34 -2.73
N ASP A 451 -49.70 -40.49 -2.06
CA ASP A 451 -50.77 -41.50 -1.90
C ASP A 451 -51.34 -42.09 -3.22
N GLN A 452 -50.64 -41.93 -4.33
CA GLN A 452 -50.99 -42.48 -5.65
C GLN A 452 -50.03 -43.60 -6.10
N ALA A 453 -50.45 -44.30 -7.17
CA ALA A 453 -49.61 -45.25 -7.87
C ALA A 453 -48.66 -44.51 -8.84
N PRO A 454 -47.37 -44.91 -8.94
CA PRO A 454 -46.36 -44.15 -9.67
C PRO A 454 -46.61 -44.07 -11.19
N GLY A 455 -47.41 -44.96 -11.78
CA GLY A 455 -47.80 -44.84 -13.19
C GLY A 455 -46.59 -44.89 -14.14
N HIS A 456 -46.34 -43.80 -14.86
CA HIS A 456 -45.20 -43.68 -15.78
C HIS A 456 -44.16 -42.72 -15.20
N VAL A 457 -42.93 -43.20 -14.97
CA VAL A 457 -41.85 -42.43 -14.32
C VAL A 457 -40.69 -42.19 -15.28
N LEU A 458 -40.17 -40.96 -15.26
CA LEU A 458 -38.90 -40.57 -15.85
C LEU A 458 -37.99 -40.08 -14.72
N GLU A 459 -36.81 -40.67 -14.58
CA GLU A 459 -35.80 -40.26 -13.59
C GLU A 459 -34.52 -39.82 -14.30
N ILE A 460 -33.98 -38.67 -13.89
CA ILE A 460 -32.71 -38.13 -14.39
C ILE A 460 -31.68 -38.28 -13.27
N GLY A 461 -30.58 -38.98 -13.55
CA GLY A 461 -29.59 -39.40 -12.55
C GLY A 461 -30.06 -40.62 -11.75
N THR A 462 -30.39 -41.72 -12.44
CA THR A 462 -30.90 -42.95 -11.81
C THR A 462 -29.91 -43.58 -10.82
N GLY A 463 -28.61 -43.38 -11.02
CA GLY A 463 -27.56 -44.00 -10.23
C GLY A 463 -27.72 -45.51 -10.12
N SER A 464 -27.56 -46.05 -8.92
CA SER A 464 -27.74 -47.47 -8.60
C SER A 464 -29.20 -47.94 -8.56
N GLY A 465 -30.17 -47.05 -8.79
CA GLY A 465 -31.59 -47.37 -8.86
C GLY A 465 -32.36 -47.24 -7.54
N MET A 466 -31.83 -46.48 -6.58
CA MET A 466 -32.41 -46.30 -5.23
C MET A 466 -33.88 -45.87 -5.27
N ILE A 467 -34.24 -44.88 -6.11
CA ILE A 467 -35.63 -44.46 -6.25
C ILE A 467 -36.46 -45.53 -6.94
N LEU A 468 -36.05 -45.98 -8.13
CA LEU A 468 -36.71 -47.04 -8.90
C LEU A 468 -37.11 -48.25 -8.04
N LEU A 469 -36.19 -48.74 -7.22
CA LEU A 469 -36.34 -49.97 -6.44
C LEU A 469 -37.28 -49.80 -5.23
N ASN A 470 -37.53 -48.57 -4.79
CA ASN A 470 -38.42 -48.27 -3.65
C ASN A 470 -39.78 -47.66 -4.05
N LEU A 471 -40.03 -47.37 -5.33
CA LEU A 471 -41.32 -46.82 -5.80
C LEU A 471 -42.53 -47.73 -5.50
N GLY A 472 -42.31 -49.03 -5.33
CA GLY A 472 -43.34 -50.00 -4.96
C GLY A 472 -44.35 -50.33 -6.07
N ASP A 473 -45.52 -50.82 -5.66
CA ASP A 473 -46.54 -51.32 -6.59
C ASP A 473 -47.26 -50.21 -7.38
N GLY A 474 -47.68 -50.54 -8.61
CA GLY A 474 -48.45 -49.63 -9.47
C GLY A 474 -47.64 -48.91 -10.55
N LEU A 475 -46.35 -49.26 -10.71
CA LEU A 475 -45.51 -48.81 -11.81
C LEU A 475 -45.93 -49.45 -13.14
N GLN A 476 -46.26 -48.62 -14.13
CA GLN A 476 -46.66 -49.01 -15.48
C GLN A 476 -45.46 -48.96 -16.44
N SER A 477 -44.63 -47.92 -16.38
CA SER A 477 -43.33 -47.89 -17.05
C SER A 477 -42.34 -46.97 -16.35
N TYR A 478 -41.05 -47.23 -16.53
CA TYR A 478 -39.97 -46.39 -16.02
C TYR A 478 -38.89 -46.18 -17.08
N ARG A 479 -38.45 -44.93 -17.22
CA ARG A 479 -37.29 -44.55 -18.04
C ARG A 479 -36.28 -43.83 -17.15
N GLY A 480 -35.08 -44.37 -17.05
CA GLY A 480 -33.95 -43.71 -16.37
C GLY A 480 -33.01 -43.08 -17.38
N LEU A 481 -32.44 -41.92 -17.06
CA LEU A 481 -31.36 -41.28 -17.79
C LEU A 481 -30.15 -41.17 -16.85
N GLU A 482 -29.04 -41.80 -17.20
CA GLU A 482 -27.87 -41.90 -16.33
C GLU A 482 -26.57 -41.61 -17.11
N PRO A 483 -25.76 -40.62 -16.72
CA PRO A 483 -24.47 -40.35 -17.38
C PRO A 483 -23.44 -41.48 -17.18
N SER A 484 -23.49 -42.21 -16.06
CA SER A 484 -22.60 -43.36 -15.81
C SER A 484 -23.05 -44.62 -16.57
N ARG A 485 -22.19 -45.10 -17.47
CA ARG A 485 -22.34 -46.40 -18.14
C ARG A 485 -22.35 -47.55 -17.14
N SER A 486 -21.51 -47.51 -16.11
CA SER A 486 -21.44 -48.57 -15.09
C SER A 486 -22.71 -48.64 -14.25
N ALA A 487 -23.22 -47.50 -13.79
CA ALA A 487 -24.48 -47.44 -13.04
C ALA A 487 -25.68 -47.87 -13.89
N ALA A 488 -25.78 -47.38 -15.13
CA ALA A 488 -26.84 -47.79 -16.05
C ALA A 488 -26.80 -49.30 -16.36
N ALA A 489 -25.62 -49.87 -16.56
CA ALA A 489 -25.45 -51.30 -16.82
C ALA A 489 -25.85 -52.15 -15.60
N PHE A 490 -25.41 -51.76 -14.40
CA PHE A 490 -25.77 -52.40 -13.14
C PHE A 490 -27.29 -52.38 -12.91
N THR A 491 -27.90 -51.20 -12.96
CA THR A 491 -29.34 -51.04 -12.71
C THR A 491 -30.18 -51.81 -13.72
N ASN A 492 -29.79 -51.83 -15.00
CA ASN A 492 -30.47 -52.66 -16.01
C ASN A 492 -30.32 -54.18 -15.76
N ALA A 493 -29.20 -54.64 -15.19
CA ALA A 493 -29.05 -56.03 -14.80
C ALA A 493 -29.99 -56.38 -13.62
N VAL A 494 -30.09 -55.48 -12.62
CA VAL A 494 -31.04 -55.62 -11.51
C VAL A 494 -32.48 -55.64 -12.01
N ILE A 495 -32.87 -54.71 -12.88
CA ILE A 495 -34.22 -54.65 -13.51
C ILE A 495 -34.59 -55.99 -14.16
N LYS A 496 -33.66 -56.61 -14.90
CA LYS A 496 -33.91 -57.91 -15.56
C LYS A 496 -34.10 -59.06 -14.58
N SER A 497 -33.51 -58.96 -13.38
CA SER A 497 -33.64 -59.98 -12.35
C SER A 497 -34.95 -59.90 -11.57
N ILE A 498 -35.65 -58.76 -11.62
CA ILE A 498 -36.89 -58.49 -10.89
C ILE A 498 -38.10 -58.62 -11.85
N PRO A 499 -38.94 -59.67 -11.73
CA PRO A 499 -40.02 -59.93 -12.69
C PRO A 499 -41.05 -58.81 -12.83
N SER A 500 -41.28 -58.02 -11.79
CA SER A 500 -42.22 -56.88 -11.83
C SER A 500 -41.70 -55.69 -12.63
N LEU A 501 -40.38 -55.57 -12.82
CA LEU A 501 -39.73 -54.48 -13.54
C LEU A 501 -39.29 -54.88 -14.96
N ALA A 502 -39.02 -56.17 -15.17
CA ALA A 502 -38.59 -56.71 -16.46
C ALA A 502 -39.59 -56.36 -17.59
N GLY A 503 -39.11 -55.64 -18.61
CA GLY A 503 -39.93 -55.20 -19.75
C GLY A 503 -40.79 -53.95 -19.49
N ARG A 504 -40.71 -53.36 -18.30
CA ARG A 504 -41.40 -52.10 -17.93
C ARG A 504 -40.45 -50.98 -17.55
N ALA A 505 -39.25 -51.30 -17.09
CA ALA A 505 -38.21 -50.34 -16.74
C ALA A 505 -36.98 -50.49 -17.65
N GLU A 506 -36.33 -49.38 -17.97
CA GLU A 506 -35.06 -49.34 -18.70
C GLU A 506 -34.31 -48.05 -18.35
N VAL A 507 -32.99 -48.17 -18.16
CA VAL A 507 -32.09 -47.02 -17.93
C VAL A 507 -31.23 -46.82 -19.16
N HIS A 508 -31.21 -45.59 -19.69
CA HIS A 508 -30.42 -45.20 -20.85
C HIS A 508 -29.22 -44.37 -20.41
N VAL A 509 -28.09 -44.57 -21.10
CA VAL A 509 -26.92 -43.71 -20.94
C VAL A 509 -27.14 -42.44 -21.73
N VAL A 510 -26.96 -41.28 -21.09
CA VAL A 510 -26.97 -39.98 -21.77
C VAL A 510 -25.56 -39.68 -22.24
N GLU A 511 -25.40 -39.44 -23.54
CA GLU A 511 -24.15 -38.99 -24.17
C GLU A 511 -24.17 -37.49 -24.43
#